data_AF-A0A8T3Q5A0-F1
#
_entry.id   AF-A0A8T3Q5A0-F1
#
_cell.length_a   1.000
_cell.length_b   1.000
_cell.length_c   1.000
_cell.angle_alpha   90.00
_cell.angle_beta   90.00
_cell.angle_gamma   90.00
#
_symmetry.space_group_name_H-M   'P 1'
#
loop_
_entity.id
_entity.type
_entity.pdbx_description
1 polymer ?
#
loop_
_entity_poly.entity_id
_entity_poly.type
_entity_poly.pdbx_seq_one_letter_code
_entity_poly.pdbx_strand_id
1 'polypeptide(L)'
;VYKNSDSALLGTGDVDSVAPDSAWPVIEREFLRWAGEYDLGPVVLCNHIPWVLFLIAAPPQLSTFLEMDVSAGRTWRGSRLFGMDDLGELIELDSRGFRRLRPGAEGLFKLAFNGIRWSGIPDRESIRAQKVVDLLRRDPEGVRLAARACGLPTEPALRTVDRLLRGGWDYPAICAIQARVLLAGLRHPRIMLERVGLTMSLRMKTPPCIILETMFHGKRRIPRDRNGWLRGVERTHDVNNLRARITE
;
A
#
# COMPACT_ATOMS: atom_id res chain seq x y z
N VAL A 1 -8.59 2.62 6.83
CA VAL A 1 -8.34 2.11 5.46
C VAL A 1 -7.99 3.32 4.61
N TYR A 2 -7.06 3.23 3.68
CA TYR A 2 -6.74 4.37 2.82
C TYR A 2 -6.98 4.11 1.33
N LYS A 3 -7.06 2.85 0.90
CA LYS A 3 -7.56 2.47 -0.44
C LYS A 3 -8.16 1.06 -0.42
N ASN A 4 -8.89 0.69 -1.47
CA ASN A 4 -9.28 -0.70 -1.79
C ASN A 4 -10.24 -1.44 -0.82
N SER A 5 -10.98 -0.76 0.05
CA SER A 5 -11.97 -1.39 0.96
C SER A 5 -12.93 -2.34 0.23
N ASP A 6 -13.41 -1.95 -0.94
CA ASP A 6 -14.38 -2.72 -1.69
C ASP A 6 -13.78 -3.97 -2.34
N SER A 7 -12.52 -3.90 -2.80
CA SER A 7 -11.82 -5.08 -3.35
C SER A 7 -11.56 -6.13 -2.27
N ALA A 8 -11.19 -5.70 -1.06
CA ALA A 8 -11.06 -6.59 0.09
C ALA A 8 -12.38 -7.30 0.42
N LEU A 9 -13.49 -6.56 0.47
CA LEU A 9 -14.81 -7.11 0.77
C LEU A 9 -15.34 -8.06 -0.32
N LEU A 10 -14.93 -7.85 -1.57
CA LEU A 10 -15.21 -8.76 -2.67
C LEU A 10 -14.28 -9.98 -2.71
N GLY A 11 -13.39 -10.14 -1.71
CA GLY A 11 -12.47 -11.28 -1.59
C GLY A 11 -11.36 -11.30 -2.64
N THR A 12 -11.19 -10.22 -3.40
CA THR A 12 -10.23 -10.13 -4.52
C THR A 12 -9.05 -9.19 -4.21
N GLY A 13 -9.10 -8.50 -3.07
CA GLY A 13 -8.15 -7.46 -2.69
C GLY A 13 -7.62 -7.61 -1.27
N ASP A 14 -6.69 -6.73 -0.95
CA ASP A 14 -6.00 -6.51 0.31
C ASP A 14 -6.63 -5.31 1.04
N VAL A 15 -6.46 -5.26 2.36
CA VAL A 15 -6.86 -4.09 3.14
C VAL A 15 -5.65 -3.18 3.32
N ASP A 16 -5.59 -2.12 2.53
CA ASP A 16 -4.59 -1.08 2.68
C ASP A 16 -5.00 -0.08 3.77
N SER A 17 -4.21 -0.01 4.85
CA SER A 17 -4.37 0.91 5.97
C SER A 17 -3.13 1.77 6.21
N VAL A 18 -3.33 2.91 6.86
CA VAL A 18 -2.23 3.76 7.34
C VAL A 18 -2.44 3.95 8.83
N ALA A 19 -1.38 3.77 9.60
CA ALA A 19 -1.35 4.00 11.04
C ALA A 19 0.09 4.28 11.47
N PRO A 20 0.33 5.11 12.51
CA PRO A 20 1.66 5.25 13.06
C PRO A 20 2.20 3.90 13.52
N ASP A 21 3.51 3.71 13.48
CA ASP A 21 4.19 2.48 13.91
C ASP A 21 3.88 2.11 15.38
N SER A 22 3.71 3.11 16.24
CA SER A 22 3.26 2.94 17.62
C SER A 22 1.89 2.25 17.75
N ALA A 23 1.03 2.31 16.72
CA ALA A 23 -0.27 1.65 16.72
C ALA A 23 -0.21 0.21 16.17
N TRP A 24 0.89 -0.22 15.55
CA TRP A 24 1.00 -1.55 14.93
C TRP A 24 0.73 -2.70 15.90
N PRO A 25 1.23 -2.70 17.16
CA PRO A 25 0.94 -3.80 18.09
C PRO A 25 -0.55 -3.92 18.44
N VAL A 26 -1.29 -2.81 18.45
CA VAL A 26 -2.75 -2.83 18.68
C VAL A 26 -3.45 -3.43 17.46
N ILE A 27 -3.07 -3.00 16.27
CA ILE A 27 -3.66 -3.49 15.01
C ILE A 27 -3.37 -4.97 14.82
N GLU A 28 -2.15 -5.42 15.12
CA GLU A 28 -1.77 -6.82 15.11
C GLU A 28 -2.67 -7.65 16.03
N ARG A 29 -2.85 -7.22 17.30
CA ARG A 29 -3.74 -7.92 18.24
C ARG A 29 -5.17 -8.02 17.73
N GLU A 30 -5.72 -6.95 17.17
CA GLU A 30 -7.07 -6.97 16.58
C GLU A 30 -7.16 -7.90 15.37
N PHE A 31 -6.14 -7.92 14.51
CA PHE A 31 -6.09 -8.84 13.38
C PHE A 31 -5.97 -10.30 13.82
N LEU A 32 -5.18 -10.58 14.86
CA LEU A 32 -5.06 -11.92 15.47
C LEU A 32 -6.39 -12.37 16.07
N ARG A 33 -7.05 -11.49 16.83
CA ARG A 33 -8.38 -11.77 17.41
C ARG A 33 -9.39 -12.09 16.31
N TRP A 34 -9.50 -11.21 15.31
CA TRP A 34 -10.36 -11.42 14.15
C TRP A 34 -10.05 -12.74 13.44
N ALA A 35 -8.78 -13.03 13.16
CA ALA A 35 -8.40 -14.28 12.50
C ALA A 35 -8.75 -15.53 13.33
N GLY A 36 -8.74 -15.41 14.66
CA GLY A 36 -9.12 -16.49 15.58
C GLY A 36 -10.62 -16.73 15.59
N GLU A 37 -11.42 -15.66 15.65
CA GLU A 37 -12.89 -15.71 15.61
C GLU A 37 -13.43 -16.38 14.34
N TYR A 38 -12.69 -16.29 13.23
CA TYR A 38 -13.08 -16.86 11.94
C TYR A 38 -12.27 -18.11 11.53
N ASP A 39 -11.49 -18.72 12.44
CA ASP A 39 -10.62 -19.89 12.19
C ASP A 39 -9.79 -19.77 10.89
N LEU A 40 -9.18 -18.60 10.67
CA LEU A 40 -8.42 -18.29 9.44
C LEU A 40 -7.03 -18.93 9.39
N GLY A 41 -6.71 -19.78 10.37
CA GLY A 41 -5.42 -20.45 10.49
C GLY A 41 -4.32 -19.53 11.05
N PRO A 42 -3.05 -19.86 10.81
CA PRO A 42 -1.93 -19.07 11.34
C PRO A 42 -1.89 -17.68 10.71
N VAL A 43 -1.48 -16.71 11.53
CA VAL A 43 -1.23 -15.32 11.09
C VAL A 43 0.27 -15.08 11.03
N VAL A 44 0.71 -14.57 9.90
CA VAL A 44 2.09 -14.23 9.60
C VAL A 44 2.26 -12.73 9.66
N LEU A 45 3.32 -12.29 10.33
CA LEU A 45 3.74 -10.90 10.36
C LEU A 45 4.95 -10.73 9.43
N CYS A 46 4.90 -9.76 8.52
CA CYS A 46 6.04 -9.42 7.69
C CYS A 46 6.27 -7.91 7.70
N ASN A 47 7.45 -7.48 8.10
CA ASN A 47 7.88 -6.08 8.13
C ASN A 47 9.16 -5.86 7.29
N HIS A 48 9.40 -6.73 6.32
CA HIS A 48 10.59 -6.70 5.47
C HIS A 48 10.67 -5.46 4.57
N ILE A 49 9.54 -4.78 4.33
CA ILE A 49 9.52 -3.47 3.68
C ILE A 49 9.48 -2.39 4.78
N PRO A 50 10.47 -1.47 4.81
CA PRO A 50 10.47 -0.37 5.77
C PRO A 50 9.14 0.38 5.82
N TRP A 51 8.69 0.68 7.03
CA TRP A 51 7.44 1.41 7.32
C TRP A 51 6.15 0.72 6.87
N VAL A 52 6.20 -0.57 6.54
CA VAL A 52 5.03 -1.37 6.18
C VAL A 52 5.01 -2.64 7.04
N LEU A 53 3.90 -2.87 7.71
CA LEU A 53 3.56 -4.12 8.34
C LEU A 53 2.52 -4.85 7.49
N PHE A 54 2.84 -6.05 7.05
CA PHE A 54 1.91 -6.97 6.41
C PHE A 54 1.41 -7.97 7.47
N LEU A 55 0.09 -8.05 7.62
CA LEU A 55 -0.60 -9.03 8.44
C LEU A 55 -1.34 -10.00 7.53
N ILE A 56 -0.95 -11.27 7.57
CA ILE A 56 -1.38 -12.26 6.58
C ILE A 56 -2.00 -13.45 7.28
N ALA A 57 -3.25 -13.77 6.95
CA ALA A 57 -3.89 -15.01 7.35
C ALA A 57 -3.96 -15.96 6.15
N ALA A 58 -3.70 -17.25 6.37
CA ALA A 58 -3.70 -18.26 5.31
C ALA A 58 -4.77 -19.35 5.55
N PRO A 59 -6.08 -19.05 5.34
CA PRO A 59 -7.15 -20.00 5.63
C PRO A 59 -6.98 -21.30 4.84
N PRO A 60 -7.15 -22.48 5.46
CA PRO A 60 -6.93 -23.76 4.81
C PRO A 60 -7.84 -24.00 3.59
N GLN A 61 -9.01 -23.36 3.58
CA GLN A 61 -10.02 -23.48 2.53
C GLN A 61 -9.75 -22.58 1.31
N LEU A 62 -8.88 -21.58 1.43
CA LEU A 62 -8.63 -20.61 0.35
C LEU A 62 -7.31 -20.85 -0.35
N SER A 63 -7.30 -20.81 -1.69
CA SER A 63 -6.05 -20.89 -2.47
C SER A 63 -5.23 -19.59 -2.46
N THR A 64 -5.75 -18.54 -1.85
CA THR A 64 -5.10 -17.25 -1.64
C THR A 64 -5.07 -16.91 -0.16
N PHE A 65 -4.05 -16.17 0.27
CA PHE A 65 -4.05 -15.62 1.62
C PHE A 65 -4.84 -14.31 1.69
N LEU A 66 -5.31 -13.99 2.90
CA LEU A 66 -5.92 -12.71 3.26
C LEU A 66 -4.86 -11.79 3.83
N GLU A 67 -4.93 -10.51 3.50
CA GLU A 67 -3.83 -9.56 3.71
C GLU A 67 -4.35 -8.21 4.18
N MET A 68 -3.68 -7.66 5.19
CA MET A 68 -3.79 -6.26 5.59
C MET A 68 -2.41 -5.61 5.61
N ASP A 69 -2.30 -4.51 4.87
CA ASP A 69 -1.11 -3.67 4.81
C ASP A 69 -1.29 -2.50 5.75
N VAL A 70 -0.37 -2.29 6.67
CA VAL A 70 -0.36 -1.14 7.57
C VAL A 70 0.89 -0.32 7.27
N SER A 71 0.72 0.80 6.59
CA SER A 71 1.82 1.72 6.29
C SER A 71 1.92 2.82 7.34
N ALA A 72 3.11 3.12 7.85
CA ALA A 72 3.34 4.33 8.67
C ALA A 72 3.51 5.61 7.83
N GLY A 73 3.68 5.42 6.54
CA GLY A 73 3.75 6.46 5.53
C GLY A 73 4.06 5.83 4.18
N ARG A 74 4.08 6.64 3.12
CA ARG A 74 4.51 6.17 1.80
C ARG A 74 5.57 7.08 1.22
N THR A 75 6.48 6.48 0.47
CA THR A 75 7.49 7.20 -0.28
C THR A 75 7.18 7.11 -1.77
N TRP A 76 7.52 8.15 -2.51
CA TRP A 76 7.42 8.18 -3.96
C TRP A 76 8.68 8.81 -4.53
N ARG A 77 9.33 8.10 -5.47
CA ARG A 77 10.59 8.53 -6.11
C ARG A 77 11.68 9.08 -5.17
N GLY A 78 11.74 8.60 -3.92
CA GLY A 78 12.81 8.90 -2.97
C GLY A 78 12.46 9.99 -1.96
N SER A 79 11.29 10.62 -2.08
CA SER A 79 10.74 11.51 -1.05
C SER A 79 9.59 10.84 -0.30
N ARG A 80 9.32 11.34 0.91
CA ARG A 80 8.05 11.08 1.59
C ARG A 80 6.93 11.72 0.78
N LEU A 81 5.92 10.92 0.43
CA LEU A 81 4.71 11.42 -0.22
C LEU A 81 3.72 11.91 0.81
N PHE A 82 3.46 11.10 1.84
CA PHE A 82 2.62 11.46 2.97
C PHE A 82 3.02 10.66 4.23
N GLY A 83 2.78 11.26 5.39
CA GLY A 83 2.63 10.64 6.69
C GLY A 83 1.18 10.53 7.12
N MET A 84 0.95 10.03 8.34
CA MET A 84 -0.38 9.98 8.94
C MET A 84 -1.00 11.37 9.13
N ASP A 85 -0.20 12.33 9.60
CA ASP A 85 -0.68 13.68 9.92
C ASP A 85 -1.20 14.41 8.66
N ASP A 86 -0.63 14.08 7.50
CA ASP A 86 -1.01 14.65 6.21
C ASP A 86 -2.37 14.11 5.70
N LEU A 87 -2.87 13.02 6.26
CA LEU A 87 -4.11 12.38 5.79
C LEU A 87 -5.37 12.91 6.47
N GLY A 88 -5.28 13.67 7.56
CA GLY A 88 -6.43 14.07 8.38
C GLY A 88 -7.59 14.65 7.57
N GLU A 89 -7.32 15.66 6.74
CA GLU A 89 -8.32 16.32 5.88
C GLU A 89 -8.73 15.49 4.66
N LEU A 90 -7.99 14.43 4.36
CA LEU A 90 -8.22 13.55 3.21
C LEU A 90 -9.08 12.35 3.56
N ILE A 91 -9.38 12.15 4.85
CA ILE A 91 -10.16 11.01 5.33
C ILE A 91 -11.63 11.40 5.48
N GLU A 92 -12.49 10.54 4.95
CA GLU A 92 -13.94 10.56 5.16
C GLU A 92 -14.40 9.22 5.77
N LEU A 93 -15.58 9.23 6.40
CA LEU A 93 -16.27 7.99 6.75
C LEU A 93 -17.10 7.55 5.56
N ASP A 94 -16.99 6.28 5.20
CA ASP A 94 -17.91 5.66 4.25
C ASP A 94 -19.25 5.32 4.92
N SER A 95 -20.21 4.84 4.12
CA SER A 95 -21.54 4.46 4.60
C SER A 95 -21.56 3.32 5.63
N ARG A 96 -20.43 2.60 5.78
CA ARG A 96 -20.25 1.51 6.75
C ARG A 96 -19.52 1.97 8.00
N GLY A 97 -19.11 3.24 8.06
CA GLY A 97 -18.33 3.79 9.17
C GLY A 97 -16.83 3.55 9.06
N PHE A 98 -16.31 3.07 7.93
CA PHE A 98 -14.87 2.95 7.73
C PHE A 98 -14.27 4.28 7.33
N ARG A 99 -13.18 4.66 8.01
CA ARG A 99 -12.30 5.74 7.53
C ARG A 99 -11.65 5.30 6.23
N ARG A 100 -11.85 6.10 5.18
CA ARG A 100 -11.25 5.92 3.86
C ARG A 100 -10.76 7.25 3.28
N LEU A 101 -9.88 7.20 2.29
CA LEU A 101 -9.55 8.42 1.55
C LEU A 101 -10.76 8.87 0.74
N ARG A 102 -10.90 10.20 0.67
CA ARG A 102 -11.79 10.84 -0.30
C ARG A 102 -11.46 10.36 -1.72
N PRO A 103 -12.44 10.20 -2.62
CA PRO A 103 -12.22 9.62 -3.94
C PRO A 103 -11.11 10.32 -4.74
N GLY A 104 -11.07 11.65 -4.72
CA GLY A 104 -10.09 12.43 -5.48
C GLY A 104 -8.66 12.25 -4.97
N ALA A 105 -8.50 12.19 -3.65
CA ALA A 105 -7.23 11.90 -3.01
C ALA A 105 -6.75 10.49 -3.35
N GLU A 106 -7.63 9.49 -3.25
CA GLU A 106 -7.34 8.10 -3.64
C GLU A 106 -6.91 8.01 -5.11
N GLY A 107 -7.62 8.70 -6.01
CA GLY A 107 -7.29 8.77 -7.43
C GLY A 107 -5.89 9.36 -7.68
N LEU A 108 -5.53 10.44 -6.98
CA LEU A 108 -4.22 11.06 -7.10
C LEU A 108 -3.11 10.13 -6.60
N PHE A 109 -3.34 9.39 -5.50
CA PHE A 109 -2.37 8.44 -4.98
C PHE A 109 -2.18 7.25 -5.93
N LYS A 110 -3.26 6.70 -6.47
CA LYS A 110 -3.21 5.64 -7.49
C LYS A 110 -2.47 6.10 -8.74
N LEU A 111 -2.70 7.33 -9.18
CA LEU A 111 -1.94 7.94 -10.28
C LEU A 111 -0.45 8.03 -9.97
N ALA A 112 -0.07 8.54 -8.79
CA ALA A 112 1.32 8.65 -8.38
C ALA A 112 2.00 7.27 -8.32
N PHE A 113 1.41 6.32 -7.58
CA PHE A 113 2.05 5.03 -7.32
C PHE A 113 2.09 4.11 -8.54
N ASN A 114 1.01 4.04 -9.31
CA ASN A 114 0.83 3.03 -10.34
C ASN A 114 0.64 3.63 -11.74
N GLY A 115 0.16 4.86 -11.84
CA GLY A 115 -0.16 5.48 -13.13
C GLY A 115 0.99 6.20 -13.82
N ILE A 116 2.11 6.48 -13.12
CA ILE A 116 3.27 7.20 -13.67
C ILE A 116 4.51 6.32 -13.62
N ARG A 117 5.03 5.92 -14.79
CA ARG A 117 6.29 5.16 -14.89
C ARG A 117 7.50 6.01 -14.51
N TRP A 118 8.64 5.37 -14.28
CA TRP A 118 9.90 6.07 -13.95
C TRP A 118 10.29 7.08 -15.04
N SER A 119 10.06 6.76 -16.31
CA SER A 119 10.30 7.66 -17.45
C SER A 119 9.31 8.83 -17.55
N GLY A 120 8.31 8.91 -16.67
CA GLY A 120 7.28 9.95 -16.70
C GLY A 120 6.13 9.69 -17.68
N ILE A 121 6.16 8.57 -18.42
CA ILE A 121 5.07 8.18 -19.32
C ILE A 121 3.91 7.53 -18.54
N PRO A 122 2.66 7.62 -19.03
CA PRO A 122 1.52 7.04 -18.33
C PRO A 122 1.50 5.53 -18.44
N ASP A 123 1.20 4.85 -17.34
CA ASP A 123 0.79 3.46 -17.36
C ASP A 123 -0.72 3.37 -17.58
N ARG A 124 -1.13 3.36 -18.86
CA ARG A 124 -2.55 3.42 -19.25
C ARG A 124 -3.35 2.23 -18.74
N GLU A 125 -2.72 1.05 -18.66
CA GLU A 125 -3.36 -0.16 -18.14
C GLU A 125 -3.67 0.02 -16.66
N SER A 126 -2.68 0.43 -15.85
CA SER A 126 -2.86 0.66 -14.41
C SER A 126 -3.86 1.77 -14.12
N ILE A 127 -3.80 2.88 -14.87
CA ILE A 127 -4.76 4.00 -14.76
C ILE A 127 -6.20 3.51 -14.99
N ARG A 128 -6.40 2.65 -16.00
CA ARG A 128 -7.72 2.09 -16.32
C ARG A 128 -8.17 1.08 -15.27
N ALA A 129 -7.33 0.11 -14.95
CA ALA A 129 -7.63 -0.97 -14.01
C ALA A 129 -8.01 -0.42 -12.63
N GLN A 130 -7.37 0.66 -12.19
CA GLN A 130 -7.62 1.29 -10.89
C GLN A 130 -8.66 2.40 -10.93
N LYS A 131 -9.34 2.61 -12.07
CA LYS A 131 -10.38 3.63 -12.26
C LYS A 131 -9.95 5.04 -11.84
N VAL A 132 -8.68 5.37 -12.09
CA VAL A 132 -8.05 6.64 -11.64
C VAL A 132 -8.83 7.85 -12.13
N VAL A 133 -9.22 7.86 -13.41
CA VAL A 133 -9.96 8.98 -14.02
C VAL A 133 -11.32 9.20 -13.35
N ASP A 134 -12.03 8.12 -13.01
CA ASP A 134 -13.35 8.22 -12.37
C ASP A 134 -13.23 8.75 -10.95
N LEU A 135 -12.22 8.29 -10.19
CA LEU A 135 -11.92 8.77 -8.84
C LEU A 135 -11.59 10.27 -8.85
N LEU A 136 -10.71 10.70 -9.76
CA LEU A 136 -10.31 12.11 -9.90
C LEU A 136 -11.50 13.01 -10.29
N ARG A 137 -12.40 12.53 -11.16
CA ARG A 137 -13.59 13.29 -11.60
C ARG A 137 -14.63 13.44 -10.50
N ARG A 138 -14.80 12.42 -9.65
CA ARG A 138 -15.83 12.40 -8.60
C ARG A 138 -15.61 13.41 -7.49
N ASP A 139 -14.35 13.76 -7.18
CA ASP A 139 -14.04 14.67 -6.08
C ASP A 139 -12.85 15.59 -6.40
N PRO A 140 -13.07 16.67 -7.19
CA PRO A 140 -12.03 17.63 -7.52
C PRO A 140 -11.45 18.38 -6.31
N GLU A 141 -12.19 18.49 -5.20
CA GLU A 141 -11.67 19.09 -3.97
C GLU A 141 -10.70 18.15 -3.27
N GLY A 142 -11.02 16.85 -3.17
CA GLY A 142 -10.09 15.86 -2.64
C GLY A 142 -8.78 15.79 -3.41
N VAL A 143 -8.81 15.99 -4.74
CA VAL A 143 -7.58 16.12 -5.54
C VAL A 143 -6.76 17.34 -5.09
N ARG A 144 -7.40 18.50 -4.92
CA ARG A 144 -6.74 19.74 -4.48
C ARG A 144 -6.16 19.63 -3.08
N LEU A 145 -6.93 19.09 -2.14
CA LEU A 145 -6.47 18.83 -0.77
C LEU A 145 -5.28 17.88 -0.78
N ALA A 146 -5.36 16.75 -1.49
CA ALA A 146 -4.26 15.79 -1.54
C ALA A 146 -3.00 16.37 -2.18
N ALA A 147 -3.15 17.17 -3.25
CA ALA A 147 -2.02 17.84 -3.90
C ALA A 147 -1.37 18.94 -3.02
N ARG A 148 -2.07 19.46 -2.01
CA ARG A 148 -1.53 20.41 -1.02
C ARG A 148 -0.91 19.70 0.18
N ALA A 149 -1.61 18.71 0.72
CA ALA A 149 -1.21 18.00 1.93
C ALA A 149 -0.04 17.05 1.71
N CYS A 150 0.09 16.49 0.50
CA CYS A 150 1.16 15.55 0.18
C CYS A 150 2.38 16.29 -0.40
N GLY A 151 3.56 15.67 -0.28
CA GLY A 151 4.83 16.16 -0.83
C GLY A 151 4.91 16.25 -2.36
N LEU A 152 3.78 16.35 -3.06
CA LEU A 152 3.69 16.63 -4.49
C LEU A 152 3.66 18.14 -4.72
N PRO A 153 4.35 18.64 -5.76
CA PRO A 153 4.17 20.02 -6.18
C PRO A 153 2.73 20.25 -6.67
N THR A 154 1.97 21.08 -5.96
CA THR A 154 0.52 21.24 -6.17
C THR A 154 0.16 21.63 -7.60
N GLU A 155 0.73 22.71 -8.14
CA GLU A 155 0.37 23.21 -9.48
C GLU A 155 0.67 22.20 -10.60
N PRO A 156 1.87 21.57 -10.65
CA PRO A 156 2.13 20.52 -11.62
C PRO A 156 1.20 19.31 -11.47
N ALA A 157 0.91 18.88 -10.23
CA ALA A 157 0.02 17.75 -9.97
C ALA A 157 -1.40 18.03 -10.48
N LEU A 158 -1.94 19.22 -10.22
CA LEU A 158 -3.26 19.63 -10.71
C LEU A 158 -3.30 19.72 -12.24
N ARG A 159 -2.26 20.25 -12.87
CA ARG A 159 -2.15 20.26 -14.34
C ARG A 159 -2.12 18.87 -14.94
N THR A 160 -1.36 17.95 -14.35
CA THR A 160 -1.34 16.54 -14.78
C THR A 160 -2.75 15.95 -14.71
N VAL A 161 -3.46 16.14 -13.59
CA VAL A 161 -4.84 15.64 -13.43
C VAL A 161 -5.77 16.24 -14.47
N ASP A 162 -5.76 17.55 -14.64
CA ASP A 162 -6.60 18.27 -15.59
C ASP A 162 -6.35 17.81 -17.04
N ARG A 163 -5.09 17.63 -17.43
CA ARG A 163 -4.73 17.10 -18.75
C ARG A 163 -5.18 15.64 -18.92
N LEU A 164 -5.04 14.81 -17.88
CA LEU A 164 -5.49 13.42 -17.87
C LEU A 164 -7.02 13.31 -18.00
N LEU A 165 -7.78 14.16 -17.31
CA LEU A 165 -9.25 14.19 -17.39
C LEU A 165 -9.75 14.54 -18.80
N ARG A 166 -8.97 15.31 -19.56
CA ARG A 166 -9.19 15.61 -20.99
C ARG A 166 -8.64 14.55 -21.96
N GLY A 167 -8.19 13.40 -21.45
CA GLY A 167 -7.64 12.30 -22.25
C GLY A 167 -6.20 12.52 -22.73
N GLY A 168 -5.53 13.58 -22.26
CA GLY A 168 -4.14 13.89 -22.60
C GLY A 168 -3.13 13.46 -21.55
N TRP A 169 -1.88 13.83 -21.78
CA TRP A 169 -0.79 13.68 -20.81
C TRP A 169 0.06 14.96 -20.78
N ASP A 170 0.43 15.44 -19.59
CA ASP A 170 1.29 16.62 -19.43
C ASP A 170 2.68 16.15 -18.98
N TYR A 171 3.50 15.78 -19.96
CA TYR A 171 4.85 15.29 -19.71
C TYR A 171 5.73 16.32 -18.98
N PRO A 172 5.76 17.61 -19.38
CA PRO A 172 6.51 18.63 -18.64
C PRO A 172 6.09 18.75 -17.17
N ALA A 173 4.79 18.73 -16.86
CA ALA A 173 4.32 18.77 -15.47
C ALA A 173 4.80 17.55 -14.68
N ILE A 174 4.74 16.34 -15.26
CA ILE A 174 5.26 15.12 -14.63
C ILE A 174 6.76 15.21 -14.36
N CYS A 175 7.55 15.70 -15.32
CA CYS A 175 8.98 15.92 -15.11
C CYS A 175 9.25 16.90 -13.96
N ALA A 176 8.48 18.00 -13.89
CA ALA A 176 8.59 18.97 -12.79
C ALA A 176 8.24 18.33 -11.42
N ILE A 177 7.22 17.47 -11.36
CA ILE A 177 6.87 16.70 -10.17
C ILE A 177 8.04 15.80 -9.75
N GLN A 178 8.56 15.00 -10.69
CA GLN A 178 9.66 14.07 -10.40
C GLN A 178 10.92 14.80 -9.94
N ALA A 179 11.32 15.87 -10.63
CA ALA A 179 12.50 16.66 -10.27
C ALA A 179 12.38 17.25 -8.85
N ARG A 180 11.25 17.87 -8.52
CA ARG A 180 11.02 18.44 -7.18
C ARG A 180 10.96 17.38 -6.10
N VAL A 181 10.34 16.24 -6.36
CA VAL A 181 10.30 15.12 -5.43
C VAL A 181 11.70 14.54 -5.19
N LEU A 182 12.49 14.36 -6.25
CA LEU A 182 13.88 13.90 -6.12
C LEU A 182 14.72 14.88 -5.29
N LEU A 183 14.59 16.19 -5.56
CA LEU A 183 15.25 17.24 -4.79
C LEU A 183 14.80 17.27 -3.32
N ALA A 184 13.49 17.11 -3.06
CA ALA A 184 12.97 17.03 -1.70
C ALA A 184 13.51 15.79 -0.96
N GLY A 185 13.67 14.67 -1.67
CA GLY A 185 14.26 13.45 -1.12
C GLY A 185 15.69 13.63 -0.59
N LEU A 186 16.47 14.57 -1.14
CA LEU A 186 17.81 14.90 -0.63
C LEU A 186 17.79 15.43 0.82
N ARG A 187 16.65 15.99 1.26
CA ARG A 187 16.45 16.44 2.65
C ARG A 187 16.13 15.31 3.62
N HIS A 188 15.89 14.10 3.10
CA HIS A 188 15.57 12.92 3.87
C HIS A 188 16.56 11.78 3.55
N PRO A 189 17.86 11.97 3.85
CA PRO A 189 18.91 11.01 3.48
C PRO A 189 18.66 9.62 4.04
N ARG A 190 18.04 9.54 5.23
CA ARG A 190 17.62 8.27 5.83
C ARG A 190 16.61 7.51 4.97
N ILE A 191 15.63 8.19 4.37
CA ILE A 191 14.64 7.56 3.47
C ILE A 191 15.33 7.02 2.21
N MET A 192 16.30 7.75 1.67
CA MET A 192 17.08 7.29 0.52
C MET A 192 17.96 6.08 0.88
N LEU A 193 18.64 6.11 2.03
CA LEU A 193 19.46 5.00 2.51
C LEU A 193 18.63 3.75 2.80
N GLU A 194 17.49 3.88 3.46
CA GLU A 194 16.58 2.76 3.72
C GLU A 194 16.03 2.17 2.41
N ARG A 195 15.83 2.99 1.37
CA ARG A 195 15.43 2.50 0.05
C ARG A 195 16.55 1.79 -0.71
N VAL A 196 17.78 2.29 -0.62
CA VAL A 196 18.96 1.58 -1.16
C VAL A 196 19.12 0.26 -0.41
N GLY A 197 19.01 0.29 0.91
CA GLY A 197 18.99 -0.86 1.79
C GLY A 197 17.91 -1.87 1.40
N LEU A 198 16.67 -1.42 1.11
CA LEU A 198 15.58 -2.26 0.63
C LEU A 198 15.90 -2.86 -0.74
N THR A 199 16.37 -2.04 -1.70
CA THR A 199 16.70 -2.51 -3.05
C THR A 199 17.83 -3.53 -3.00
N MET A 200 18.83 -3.29 -2.15
CA MET A 200 19.92 -4.21 -1.90
C MET A 200 19.43 -5.44 -1.14
N SER A 201 18.57 -5.33 -0.13
CA SER A 201 18.06 -6.48 0.60
C SER A 201 17.15 -7.34 -0.27
N LEU A 202 16.35 -6.74 -1.15
CA LEU A 202 15.54 -7.49 -2.13
C LEU A 202 16.41 -8.17 -3.20
N ARG A 203 17.59 -7.61 -3.50
CA ARG A 203 18.55 -8.19 -4.46
C ARG A 203 19.55 -9.17 -3.83
N MET A 204 19.85 -9.03 -2.53
CA MET A 204 20.93 -9.74 -1.82
C MET A 204 20.42 -10.70 -0.74
N LYS A 205 19.15 -10.61 -0.28
CA LYS A 205 18.57 -11.65 0.57
C LYS A 205 18.24 -12.85 -0.29
N THR A 206 19.18 -13.79 -0.32
CA THR A 206 18.97 -15.16 -0.74
C THR A 206 18.69 -16.00 0.52
N PRO A 207 17.54 -16.68 0.61
CA PRO A 207 16.39 -16.62 -0.30
C PRO A 207 15.54 -15.34 -0.11
N PRO A 208 14.84 -14.88 -1.17
CA PRO A 208 13.89 -13.78 -1.07
C PRO A 208 12.80 -14.07 -0.04
N CYS A 209 12.25 -13.02 0.57
CA CYS A 209 11.15 -13.16 1.52
C CYS A 209 9.98 -13.87 0.83
N ILE A 210 9.67 -15.10 1.28
CA ILE A 210 8.66 -15.98 0.69
C ILE A 210 7.27 -15.30 0.63
N ILE A 211 6.95 -14.47 1.62
CA ILE A 211 5.73 -13.67 1.66
C ILE A 211 5.69 -12.65 0.52
N LEU A 212 6.72 -11.81 0.40
CA LEU A 212 6.77 -10.78 -0.64
C LEU A 212 6.81 -11.40 -2.04
N GLU A 213 7.49 -12.53 -2.21
CA GLU A 213 7.49 -13.26 -3.47
C GLU A 213 6.09 -13.80 -3.82
N THR A 214 5.41 -14.43 -2.87
CA THR A 214 4.05 -14.94 -3.07
C THR A 214 3.06 -13.80 -3.35
N MET A 215 3.23 -12.64 -2.70
CA MET A 215 2.42 -11.45 -2.87
C MET A 215 2.61 -10.82 -4.25
N PHE A 216 3.84 -10.41 -4.59
CA PHE A 216 4.12 -9.63 -5.79
C PHE A 216 4.21 -10.47 -7.07
N HIS A 217 4.70 -11.71 -6.99
CA HIS A 217 4.85 -12.59 -8.16
C HIS A 217 3.76 -13.67 -8.22
N GLY A 218 3.38 -14.23 -7.07
CA GLY A 218 2.33 -15.25 -6.97
C GLY A 218 0.89 -14.70 -7.00
N LYS A 219 0.70 -13.38 -7.03
CA LYS A 219 -0.63 -12.71 -6.92
C LYS A 219 -1.40 -13.23 -5.71
N ARG A 220 -0.70 -13.38 -4.58
CA ARG A 220 -1.20 -13.89 -3.29
C ARG A 220 -1.69 -15.35 -3.30
N ARG A 221 -1.44 -16.10 -4.37
CA ARG A 221 -1.80 -17.52 -4.44
C ARG A 221 -0.82 -18.33 -3.62
N ILE A 222 -1.34 -19.07 -2.65
CA ILE A 222 -0.56 -20.03 -1.87
C ILE A 222 -0.15 -21.17 -2.82
N PRO A 223 1.13 -21.58 -2.84
CA PRO A 223 1.58 -22.71 -3.64
C PRO A 223 0.80 -24.00 -3.35
N ARG A 224 0.76 -24.93 -4.32
CA ARG A 224 0.08 -26.22 -4.15
C ARG A 224 0.58 -26.99 -2.93
N ASP A 225 1.89 -26.98 -2.68
CA ASP A 225 2.46 -27.46 -1.42
C ASP A 225 2.32 -26.40 -0.32
N ARG A 226 1.11 -26.27 0.22
CA ARG A 226 0.80 -25.34 1.31
C ARG A 226 1.68 -25.61 2.54
N ASN A 227 1.85 -26.87 2.91
CA ASN A 227 2.58 -27.22 4.12
C ASN A 227 4.08 -26.90 3.97
N GLY A 228 4.66 -27.13 2.79
CA GLY A 228 6.00 -26.67 2.46
C GLY A 228 6.13 -25.15 2.52
N TRP A 229 5.15 -24.43 1.98
CA TRP A 229 5.11 -22.97 2.05
C TRP A 229 5.03 -22.46 3.49
N LEU A 230 4.11 -22.99 4.31
CA LEU A 230 3.97 -22.61 5.73
C LEU A 230 5.26 -22.88 6.52
N ARG A 231 5.89 -24.05 6.34
CA ARG A 231 7.21 -24.32 6.96
C ARG A 231 8.29 -23.34 6.51
N GLY A 232 8.25 -22.89 5.25
CA GLY A 232 9.16 -21.87 4.74
C GLY A 232 8.93 -20.51 5.38
N VAL A 233 7.66 -20.15 5.58
CA VAL A 233 7.25 -18.93 6.29
C VAL A 233 7.70 -18.97 7.75
N GLU A 234 7.40 -20.05 8.48
CA GLU A 234 7.77 -20.24 9.90
C GLU A 234 9.28 -20.15 10.16
N ARG A 235 10.11 -20.49 9.17
CA ARG A 235 11.57 -20.36 9.28
C ARG A 235 12.08 -18.93 9.20
N THR A 236 11.28 -18.02 8.66
CA THR A 236 11.73 -16.67 8.26
C THR A 236 10.87 -15.54 8.81
N HIS A 237 9.75 -15.86 9.46
CA HIS A 237 8.77 -14.90 9.95
C HIS A 237 8.19 -15.36 11.28
N ASP A 238 7.72 -14.41 12.06
CA ASP A 238 6.90 -14.69 13.24
C ASP A 238 5.52 -15.17 12.80
N VAL A 239 5.20 -16.41 13.19
CA VAL A 239 3.92 -17.05 12.90
C VAL A 239 3.16 -17.26 14.20
N ASN A 240 2.04 -16.55 14.33
CA ASN A 240 1.15 -16.70 15.46
C ASN A 240 0.15 -17.82 15.17
N ASN A 241 0.38 -18.97 15.81
CA ASN A 241 -0.54 -20.10 15.80
C ASN A 241 -1.71 -19.83 16.75
N LEU A 242 -2.82 -19.35 16.19
CA LEU A 242 -4.02 -18.96 16.96
C LEU A 242 -4.62 -20.12 17.77
N ARG A 243 -4.35 -21.38 17.40
CA ARG A 243 -4.81 -22.57 18.15
C ARG A 243 -4.09 -22.81 19.47
N ALA A 244 -2.95 -22.15 19.75
CA ALA A 244 -2.17 -22.38 20.97
C ALA A 244 -2.49 -21.39 22.12
N ARG A 245 -3.26 -20.32 21.86
CA ARG A 245 -3.50 -19.23 22.83
C ARG A 245 -4.94 -19.06 23.33
N ILE A 246 -5.88 -19.89 22.86
CA ILE A 246 -7.28 -19.88 23.39
C ILE A 246 -7.42 -20.85 24.59
N THR A 247 -6.30 -21.36 25.12
CA THR A 247 -6.24 -22.24 26.30
C THR A 247 -5.52 -21.63 27.51
N GLU A 248 -5.21 -20.33 27.46
CA GLU A 248 -4.72 -19.53 28.62
C GLU A 248 -5.65 -18.35 28.85
#